data_AF-B1WPV5-F1
#
_entry.id   AF-B1WPV5-F1
#
_cell.length_a   1.000
_cell.length_b   1.000
_cell.length_c   1.000
_cell.angle_alpha   90.00
_cell.angle_beta   90.00
_cell.angle_gamma   90.00
#
_symmetry.space_group_name_H-M   'P 1'
#
loop_
_entity.id
_entity.type
_entity.pdbx_description
1 polymer ?
#
loop_
_entity_poly.entity_id
_entity_poly.type
_entity_poly.pdbx_seq_one_letter_code
_entity_poly.pdbx_strand_id
1 'polypeptide(L)'
;MLIYTHILDKIMTIAKPSPTIELKTSERINLKLLPWIISTLLKKTDSNYQPTLIGHILLALVLSCTFFGSYALHIHRSAARLNQWLNPSTTVETDVTLQRLESKMAEAQQQLKKTTKPETKHNIERTLSEQERLKTQLYEIDKRLERYRYMMVFFYSRNYASITLTTFSAIIAGSCVLLISRAGWQRINNLVIHLCIFSSGCVILFSDISGIFQYDLNYQNVANIYGEHMTLKNAIRSFFATGGFLQENPNTGETQYIELQDTNRFIYYVDQQLTKFNQIPLAIDNSTLERVVNSANLGDQLGDRISFDVPESAKEIPQ
;
A
#
# COMPACT_ATOMS: atom_id res chain seq x y z
N MET A 1 25.88 17.95 14.75
CA MET A 1 26.19 17.98 13.31
C MET A 1 26.98 16.76 12.82
N LEU A 2 27.75 16.07 13.67
CA LEU A 2 28.54 14.86 13.30
C LEU A 2 27.77 13.51 13.29
N ILE A 3 26.54 13.47 13.80
CA ILE A 3 25.74 12.22 13.86
C ILE A 3 24.91 12.03 12.58
N TYR A 4 24.61 13.11 11.86
CA TYR A 4 23.76 13.07 10.66
C TYR A 4 24.53 12.58 9.42
N THR A 5 25.83 12.88 9.34
CA THR A 5 26.71 12.36 8.28
C THR A 5 26.89 10.84 8.38
N HIS A 6 26.90 10.29 9.59
CA HIS A 6 27.10 8.85 9.79
C HIS A 6 25.89 7.98 9.40
N ILE A 7 24.67 8.55 9.43
CA ILE A 7 23.43 7.88 9.02
C ILE A 7 23.26 7.95 7.49
N LEU A 8 23.59 9.09 6.86
CA LEU A 8 23.56 9.22 5.40
C LEU A 8 24.58 8.32 4.70
N ASP A 9 25.76 8.11 5.31
CA ASP A 9 26.78 7.20 4.77
C ASP A 9 26.36 5.72 4.87
N LYS A 10 25.55 5.37 5.89
CA LYS A 10 24.92 4.04 6.03
C LYS A 10 23.74 3.82 5.08
N ILE A 11 23.06 4.88 4.65
CA ILE A 11 21.94 4.80 3.71
C ILE A 11 22.45 4.76 2.26
N MET A 12 23.53 5.48 1.93
CA MET A 12 24.16 5.39 0.60
C MET A 12 24.90 4.08 0.35
N THR A 13 25.27 3.33 1.39
CA THR A 13 25.86 1.99 1.23
C THR A 13 24.85 0.89 0.86
N ILE A 14 23.53 1.16 0.95
CA ILE A 14 22.46 0.22 0.55
C ILE A 14 22.13 0.35 -0.96
N ALA A 15 22.58 1.42 -1.62
CA ALA A 15 22.34 1.68 -3.04
C ALA A 15 23.56 1.40 -3.94
N LYS A 16 24.54 0.61 -3.48
CA LYS A 16 25.50 0.02 -4.41
C LYS A 16 24.78 -1.08 -5.21
N PRO A 17 24.96 -1.15 -6.55
CA PRO A 17 24.49 -2.31 -7.30
C PRO A 17 24.99 -3.54 -6.57
N SER A 18 24.06 -4.45 -6.22
CA SER A 18 24.40 -5.71 -5.56
C SER A 18 25.63 -6.28 -6.26
N PRO A 19 26.67 -6.71 -5.51
CA PRO A 19 27.78 -7.41 -6.13
C PRO A 19 27.17 -8.47 -7.04
N THR A 20 27.61 -8.50 -8.31
CA THR A 20 27.30 -9.57 -9.25
C THR A 20 27.38 -10.86 -8.46
N ILE A 21 26.22 -11.43 -8.15
CA ILE A 21 26.13 -12.68 -7.44
C ILE A 21 26.82 -13.64 -8.40
N GLU A 22 28.07 -13.99 -8.11
CA GLU A 22 28.68 -15.17 -8.69
C GLU A 22 27.71 -16.29 -8.36
N LEU A 23 26.94 -16.70 -9.37
CA LEU A 23 26.02 -17.81 -9.29
C LEU A 23 26.86 -19.01 -8.91
N LYS A 24 26.92 -19.27 -7.60
CA LYS A 24 27.58 -20.41 -6.99
C LYS A 24 27.10 -21.61 -7.80
N THR A 25 28.06 -22.24 -8.51
CA THR A 25 27.86 -23.39 -9.38
C THR A 25 26.79 -24.29 -8.78
N SER A 26 25.68 -24.45 -9.52
CA SER A 26 24.44 -25.06 -9.02
C SER A 26 24.76 -26.32 -8.24
N GLU A 27 24.49 -26.30 -6.93
CA GLU A 27 24.45 -27.53 -6.15
C GLU A 27 23.49 -28.47 -6.87
N ARG A 28 24.02 -29.60 -7.37
CA ARG A 28 23.22 -30.61 -8.06
C ARG A 28 22.17 -31.08 -7.07
N ILE A 29 20.93 -30.64 -7.26
CA ILE A 29 19.79 -31.06 -6.46
C ILE A 29 19.77 -32.59 -6.49
N ASN A 30 19.88 -33.22 -5.32
CA ASN A 30 19.97 -34.66 -5.22
C ASN A 30 18.61 -35.29 -5.55
N LEU A 31 18.41 -35.64 -6.83
CA LEU A 31 17.18 -36.21 -7.38
C LEU A 31 16.83 -37.60 -6.79
N LYS A 32 17.68 -38.20 -5.93
CA LYS A 32 17.39 -39.49 -5.28
C LYS A 32 16.18 -39.45 -4.34
N LEU A 33 15.79 -38.27 -3.86
CA LEU A 33 14.58 -38.10 -3.04
C LEU A 33 13.28 -38.06 -3.87
N LEU A 34 13.38 -37.77 -5.16
CA LEU A 34 12.22 -37.59 -6.04
C LEU A 34 11.27 -38.81 -6.09
N PRO A 35 11.75 -40.07 -6.19
CA PRO A 35 10.86 -41.22 -6.25
C PRO A 35 10.10 -41.45 -4.94
N TRP A 36 10.74 -41.20 -3.79
CA TRP A 36 10.11 -41.31 -2.48
C TRP A 36 9.02 -40.25 -2.29
N ILE A 37 9.30 -39.01 -2.71
CA ILE A 37 8.33 -37.91 -2.73
C ILE A 37 7.15 -38.26 -3.65
N ILE A 38 7.40 -38.78 -4.85
CA ILE A 38 6.33 -39.18 -5.78
C ILE A 38 5.46 -40.29 -5.18
N SER A 39 6.07 -41.30 -4.53
CA SER A 39 5.33 -42.42 -3.92
C SER A 39 4.49 -42.03 -2.70
N THR A 40 4.90 -41.00 -1.96
CA THR A 40 4.15 -40.51 -0.79
C THR A 40 3.01 -39.57 -1.20
N LEU A 41 3.16 -38.87 -2.32
CA LEU A 41 2.17 -37.90 -2.81
C LEU A 41 1.11 -38.52 -3.72
N LEU A 42 1.43 -39.56 -4.48
CA LEU A 42 0.54 -40.15 -5.47
C LEU A 42 0.35 -41.64 -5.21
N LYS A 43 -0.91 -42.04 -5.02
CA LYS A 43 -1.31 -43.45 -5.03
C LYS A 43 -1.74 -43.83 -6.44
N LYS A 44 -1.15 -44.88 -6.99
CA LYS A 44 -1.56 -45.45 -8.27
C LYS A 44 -2.79 -46.34 -8.04
N THR A 45 -3.90 -46.06 -8.71
CA THR A 45 -5.15 -46.84 -8.62
C THR A 45 -5.59 -47.21 -10.03
N ASP A 46 -5.50 -48.50 -10.41
CA ASP A 46 -5.95 -49.22 -11.62
C ASP A 46 -5.80 -48.60 -13.03
N SER A 47 -5.45 -47.33 -13.16
CA SER A 47 -5.13 -46.58 -14.39
C SER A 47 -4.82 -45.10 -14.13
N ASN A 48 -5.14 -44.56 -12.94
CA ASN A 48 -4.97 -43.14 -12.61
C ASN A 48 -4.12 -42.94 -11.34
N TYR A 49 -3.32 -41.87 -11.32
CA TYR A 49 -2.66 -41.41 -10.11
C TYR A 49 -3.62 -40.50 -9.34
N GLN A 50 -4.00 -40.92 -8.14
CA GLN A 50 -4.79 -40.11 -7.23
C GLN A 50 -3.88 -39.55 -6.13
N PRO A 51 -3.95 -38.24 -5.83
CA PRO A 51 -3.20 -37.70 -4.72
C PRO A 51 -3.64 -38.33 -3.40
N THR A 52 -2.71 -38.66 -2.53
CA THR A 52 -3.02 -39.08 -1.14
C THR A 52 -3.54 -37.88 -0.36
N LEU A 53 -4.12 -38.05 0.84
CA LEU A 53 -4.48 -36.92 1.72
C LEU A 53 -3.28 -35.97 1.91
N ILE A 54 -2.10 -36.53 2.13
CA ILE A 54 -0.83 -35.79 2.22
C ILE A 54 -0.53 -35.06 0.90
N GLY A 55 -0.77 -35.71 -0.24
CA GLY A 55 -0.66 -35.10 -1.57
C GLY A 55 -1.58 -33.89 -1.76
N HIS A 56 -2.81 -33.95 -1.26
CA HIS A 56 -3.75 -32.83 -1.32
C HIS A 56 -3.30 -31.65 -0.44
N ILE A 57 -2.85 -31.94 0.79
CA ILE A 57 -2.34 -30.92 1.71
C ILE A 57 -1.09 -30.24 1.11
N LEU A 58 -0.15 -31.02 0.57
CA LEU A 58 1.05 -30.46 -0.05
C LEU A 58 0.70 -29.63 -1.28
N LEU A 59 -0.22 -30.10 -2.13
CA LEU A 59 -0.66 -29.34 -3.30
C LEU A 59 -1.27 -28.00 -2.89
N ALA A 60 -2.17 -28.00 -1.90
CA ALA A 60 -2.79 -26.79 -1.38
C ALA A 60 -1.75 -25.82 -0.79
N LEU A 61 -0.75 -26.34 -0.05
CA LEU A 61 0.34 -25.56 0.51
C LEU A 61 1.20 -24.92 -0.58
N VAL A 62 1.63 -25.70 -1.58
CA VAL A 62 2.42 -25.21 -2.71
C VAL A 62 1.65 -24.12 -3.45
N LEU A 63 0.38 -24.37 -3.79
CA LEU A 63 -0.46 -23.39 -4.46
C LEU A 63 -0.57 -22.11 -3.64
N SER A 64 -0.87 -22.22 -2.35
CA SER A 64 -0.94 -21.07 -1.42
C SER A 64 0.38 -20.29 -1.39
N CYS A 65 1.52 -20.96 -1.27
CA CYS A 65 2.83 -20.31 -1.30
C CYS A 65 3.08 -19.55 -2.61
N THR A 66 2.74 -20.13 -3.76
CA THR A 66 2.83 -19.42 -5.05
C THR A 66 1.94 -18.20 -5.11
N PHE A 67 0.70 -18.30 -4.62
CA PHE A 67 -0.26 -17.19 -4.65
C PHE A 67 0.13 -16.05 -3.72
N PHE A 68 0.44 -16.35 -2.45
CA PHE A 68 0.89 -15.33 -1.49
C PHE A 68 2.27 -14.76 -1.86
N GLY A 69 3.17 -15.57 -2.42
CA GLY A 69 4.45 -15.11 -2.95
C GLY A 69 4.26 -14.15 -4.13
N SER A 70 3.36 -14.49 -5.07
CA SER A 70 2.99 -13.62 -6.18
C SER A 70 2.35 -12.31 -5.68
N TYR A 71 1.44 -12.40 -4.70
CA TYR A 71 0.83 -11.23 -4.06
C TYR A 71 1.88 -10.26 -3.51
N ALA A 72 2.80 -10.79 -2.69
CA ALA A 72 3.87 -10.00 -2.08
C ALA A 72 4.80 -9.36 -3.13
N LEU A 73 5.12 -10.10 -4.20
CA LEU A 73 5.92 -9.58 -5.31
C LEU A 73 5.21 -8.44 -6.05
N HIS A 74 3.91 -8.58 -6.31
CA HIS A 74 3.10 -7.53 -6.95
C HIS A 74 2.97 -6.29 -6.06
N ILE A 75 2.81 -6.45 -4.75
CA ILE A 75 2.87 -5.33 -3.78
C ILE A 75 4.23 -4.64 -3.86
N HIS A 76 5.33 -5.39 -3.81
CA HIS A 76 6.67 -4.81 -3.82
C HIS A 76 6.95 -4.05 -5.12
N ARG A 77 6.63 -4.65 -6.29
CA ARG A 77 6.83 -4.02 -7.60
C ARG A 77 5.98 -2.77 -7.80
N SER A 78 4.70 -2.82 -7.43
CA SER A 78 3.80 -1.67 -7.56
C SER A 78 4.19 -0.54 -6.60
N ALA A 79 4.60 -0.87 -5.37
CA ALA A 79 5.12 0.09 -4.42
C ALA A 79 6.43 0.75 -4.90
N ALA A 80 7.36 -0.03 -5.46
CA ALA A 80 8.60 0.50 -6.03
C ALA A 80 8.30 1.48 -7.18
N ARG A 81 7.41 1.10 -8.11
CA ARG A 81 7.01 1.95 -9.24
C ARG A 81 6.32 3.23 -8.78
N LEU A 82 5.40 3.14 -7.81
CA LEU A 82 4.73 4.34 -7.31
C LEU A 82 5.68 5.24 -6.52
N ASN A 83 6.60 4.69 -5.73
CA ASN A 83 7.63 5.46 -5.05
C ASN A 83 8.54 6.20 -6.03
N GLN A 84 8.87 5.62 -7.19
CA GLN A 84 9.61 6.32 -8.24
C GLN A 84 8.82 7.51 -8.81
N TRP A 85 7.51 7.36 -8.97
CA TRP A 85 6.64 8.43 -9.46
C TRP A 85 6.38 9.53 -8.42
N LEU A 86 6.21 9.15 -7.15
CA LEU A 86 5.97 10.04 -6.01
C LEU A 86 7.24 10.61 -5.38
N ASN A 87 8.43 10.24 -5.86
CA ASN A 87 9.70 10.90 -5.53
C ASN A 87 10.17 11.82 -6.67
N PRO A 88 9.42 12.86 -7.08
CA PRO A 88 10.09 13.99 -7.70
C PRO A 88 11.00 14.64 -6.67
N SER A 89 12.01 15.38 -7.12
CA SER A 89 13.09 16.09 -6.40
C SER A 89 12.68 17.04 -5.25
N THR A 90 11.45 16.94 -4.74
CA THR A 90 10.84 17.64 -3.60
C THR A 90 11.71 17.74 -2.35
N THR A 91 12.63 16.81 -2.09
CA THR A 91 13.57 16.93 -0.97
C THR A 91 14.55 18.10 -1.15
N VAL A 92 14.99 18.37 -2.39
CA VAL A 92 15.96 19.44 -2.68
C VAL A 92 15.32 20.82 -2.56
N GLU A 93 14.09 21.01 -3.04
CA GLU A 93 13.44 22.33 -3.04
C GLU A 93 12.93 22.79 -1.67
N THR A 94 12.50 21.84 -0.84
CA THR A 94 12.03 22.14 0.52
C THR A 94 13.17 22.63 1.38
N ASP A 95 14.34 22.01 1.19
CA ASP A 95 15.59 22.39 1.85
C ASP A 95 15.96 23.85 1.53
N VAL A 96 15.86 24.26 0.26
CA VAL A 96 16.16 25.66 -0.15
C VAL A 96 15.21 26.68 0.48
N THR A 97 13.92 26.37 0.56
CA THR A 97 12.94 27.30 1.17
C THR A 97 13.18 27.45 2.66
N LEU A 98 13.44 26.34 3.34
CA LEU A 98 13.69 26.29 4.77
C LEU A 98 15.03 26.94 5.12
N GLN A 99 16.07 26.73 4.30
CA GLN A 99 17.36 27.40 4.42
C GLN A 99 17.25 28.92 4.23
N ARG A 100 16.47 29.39 3.24
CA ARG A 100 16.20 30.82 3.04
C ARG A 100 15.42 31.42 4.22
N LEU A 101 14.52 30.65 4.82
CA LEU A 101 13.80 31.09 6.01
C LEU A 101 14.76 31.23 7.20
N GLU A 102 15.62 30.24 7.43
CA GLU A 102 16.62 30.26 8.49
C GLU A 102 17.62 31.41 8.33
N SER A 103 18.05 31.71 7.10
CA SER A 103 18.92 32.86 6.83
C SER A 103 18.24 34.18 7.18
N LYS A 104 16.97 34.37 6.76
CA LYS A 104 16.18 35.57 7.09
C LYS A 104 15.95 35.72 8.60
N MET A 105 15.67 34.62 9.30
CA MET A 105 15.53 34.63 10.76
C MET A 105 16.85 35.02 11.44
N ALA A 106 17.99 34.50 10.97
CA ALA A 106 19.30 34.84 11.50
C ALA A 106 19.64 36.32 11.29
N GLU A 107 19.34 36.87 10.11
CA GLU A 107 19.51 38.30 9.81
C GLU A 107 18.64 39.18 10.72
N ALA A 108 17.35 38.84 10.86
CA ALA A 108 16.43 39.56 11.74
C ALA A 108 16.87 39.51 13.21
N GLN A 109 17.39 38.36 13.67
CA GLN A 109 17.92 38.21 15.02
C GLN A 109 19.20 39.05 15.24
N GLN A 110 20.04 39.23 14.22
CA GLN A 110 21.18 40.14 14.28
C GLN A 110 20.73 41.61 14.31
N GLN A 111 19.72 41.99 13.54
CA GLN A 111 19.15 43.35 13.55
C GLN A 111 18.51 43.68 14.89
N LEU A 112 17.84 42.70 15.52
CA LEU A 112 17.27 42.83 16.85
C LEU A 112 18.32 43.20 17.90
N LYS A 113 19.49 42.56 17.85
CA LYS A 113 20.61 42.83 18.77
C LYS A 113 21.21 44.24 18.59
N LYS A 114 21.16 44.79 17.37
CA LYS A 114 21.75 46.09 17.02
C LYS A 114 20.80 47.26 17.27
N THR A 115 19.50 47.00 17.38
CA THR A 115 18.46 48.04 17.42
C THR A 115 18.17 48.48 18.85
N THR A 116 18.26 49.78 19.13
CA THR A 116 17.97 50.37 20.46
C THR A 116 16.55 50.95 20.56
N LYS A 117 15.87 51.21 19.43
CA LYS A 117 14.53 51.80 19.40
C LYS A 117 13.46 50.76 19.76
N PRO A 118 12.57 51.03 20.74
CA PRO A 118 11.61 50.04 21.24
C PRO A 118 10.57 49.62 20.19
N GLU A 119 10.05 50.54 19.38
CA GLU A 119 9.06 50.24 18.33
C GLU A 119 9.63 49.34 17.24
N THR A 120 10.84 49.65 16.77
CA THR A 120 11.55 48.84 15.78
C THR A 120 11.88 47.45 16.33
N LYS A 121 12.28 47.38 17.61
CA LYS A 121 12.54 46.11 18.30
C LYS A 121 11.28 45.22 18.32
N HIS A 122 10.13 45.79 18.68
CA HIS A 122 8.85 45.06 18.70
C HIS A 122 8.45 44.52 17.32
N ASN A 123 8.61 45.32 16.26
CA ASN A 123 8.30 44.88 14.90
C ASN A 123 9.22 43.73 14.42
N ILE A 124 10.50 43.77 14.78
CA ILE A 124 11.44 42.68 14.48
C ILE A 124 11.07 41.41 15.24
N GLU A 125 10.73 41.53 16.54
CA GLU A 125 10.28 40.39 17.37
C GLU A 125 9.02 39.74 16.78
N ARG A 126 8.03 40.54 16.36
CA ARG A 126 6.83 40.06 15.68
C ARG A 126 7.17 39.31 14.39
N THR A 127 8.02 39.90 13.53
CA THR A 127 8.44 39.28 12.26
C THR A 127 9.15 37.94 12.50
N LEU A 128 9.99 37.84 13.54
CA LEU A 128 10.65 36.60 13.92
C LEU A 128 9.65 35.52 14.34
N SER A 129 8.67 35.88 15.17
CA SER A 129 7.62 34.96 15.60
C SER A 129 6.77 34.46 14.42
N GLU A 130 6.43 35.35 13.49
CA GLU A 130 5.69 35.02 12.26
C GLU A 130 6.49 34.03 11.37
N GLN A 131 7.80 34.27 11.20
CA GLN A 131 8.68 33.37 10.44
C GLN A 131 8.83 32.00 11.11
N GLU A 132 8.98 31.95 12.43
CA GLU A 132 9.05 30.70 13.19
C GLU A 132 7.75 29.90 13.10
N ARG A 133 6.60 30.59 13.12
CA ARG A 133 5.30 29.95 12.92
C ARG A 133 5.19 29.31 11.54
N LEU A 134 5.54 30.04 10.47
CA LEU A 134 5.54 29.52 9.11
C LEU A 134 6.53 28.35 8.93
N LYS A 135 7.71 28.40 9.59
CA LYS A 135 8.66 27.28 9.62
C LYS A 135 8.02 26.01 10.16
N THR A 136 7.33 26.15 11.29
CA THR A 136 6.68 25.05 11.99
C THR A 136 5.56 24.45 11.14
N GLN A 137 4.72 25.30 10.54
CA GLN A 137 3.66 24.87 9.62
C GLN A 137 4.22 24.15 8.39
N LEU A 138 5.29 24.66 7.78
CA LEU A 138 5.93 24.02 6.62
C LEU A 138 6.45 22.62 6.98
N TYR A 139 7.14 22.49 8.11
CA TYR A 139 7.62 21.21 8.61
C TYR A 139 6.48 20.22 8.90
N GLU A 140 5.38 20.71 9.47
CA GLU A 140 4.19 19.89 9.70
C GLU A 140 3.57 19.41 8.38
N ILE A 141 3.45 20.29 7.38
CA ILE A 141 2.97 19.93 6.05
C ILE A 141 3.86 18.86 5.41
N ASP A 142 5.19 18.97 5.52
CA ASP A 142 6.11 17.98 4.99
C ASP A 142 5.93 16.61 5.64
N LYS A 143 5.81 16.56 6.97
CA LYS A 143 5.52 15.31 7.69
C LYS A 143 4.20 14.69 7.27
N ARG A 144 3.16 15.51 7.09
CA ARG A 144 1.84 15.05 6.65
C ARG A 144 1.90 14.52 5.21
N LEU A 145 2.57 15.22 4.29
CA LEU A 145 2.80 14.78 2.92
C LEU A 145 3.53 13.44 2.85
N GLU A 146 4.56 13.23 3.67
CA GLU A 146 5.27 11.96 3.72
C GLU A 146 4.35 10.81 4.16
N ARG A 147 3.51 11.05 5.18
CA ARG A 147 2.51 10.08 5.65
C ARG A 147 1.49 9.74 4.57
N TYR A 148 0.91 10.74 3.91
CA TYR A 148 -0.06 10.52 2.83
C TYR A 148 0.58 9.81 1.64
N ARG A 149 1.85 10.09 1.32
CA ARG A 149 2.62 9.33 0.32
C ARG A 149 2.68 7.84 0.67
N TYR A 150 3.02 7.50 1.92
CA TYR A 150 3.00 6.09 2.35
C TYR A 150 1.61 5.46 2.26
N MET A 151 0.57 6.19 2.62
CA MET A 151 -0.82 5.71 2.50
C MET A 151 -1.23 5.48 1.04
N MET A 152 -0.88 6.39 0.12
CA MET A 152 -1.11 6.21 -1.31
C MET A 152 -0.43 4.94 -1.83
N VAL A 153 0.85 4.75 -1.49
CA VAL A 153 1.62 3.55 -1.84
C VAL A 153 0.97 2.30 -1.29
N PHE A 154 0.53 2.34 -0.03
CA PHE A 154 -0.14 1.23 0.63
C PHE A 154 -1.42 0.81 -0.10
N PHE A 155 -2.30 1.76 -0.42
CA PHE A 155 -3.59 1.46 -1.04
C PHE A 155 -3.45 1.06 -2.51
N TYR A 156 -2.65 1.82 -3.27
CA TYR A 156 -2.40 1.53 -4.68
C TYR A 156 -1.77 0.14 -4.88
N SER A 157 -0.74 -0.19 -4.09
CA SER A 157 -0.03 -1.47 -4.24
C SER A 157 -0.90 -2.68 -3.93
N ARG A 158 -1.74 -2.58 -2.88
CA ARG A 158 -2.69 -3.65 -2.52
C ARG A 158 -3.83 -3.76 -3.52
N ASN A 159 -4.38 -2.65 -4.00
CA ASN A 159 -5.42 -2.67 -5.03
C ASN A 159 -4.92 -3.37 -6.29
N TYR A 160 -3.75 -2.95 -6.78
CA TYR A 160 -3.15 -3.51 -7.99
C TYR A 160 -2.82 -5.00 -7.84
N ALA A 161 -2.24 -5.40 -6.70
CA ALA A 161 -1.94 -6.80 -6.43
C ALA A 161 -3.22 -7.65 -6.34
N SER A 162 -4.27 -7.12 -5.71
CA SER A 162 -5.55 -7.82 -5.60
C SER A 162 -6.20 -8.01 -6.97
N ILE A 163 -6.38 -6.94 -7.76
CA ILE A 163 -6.97 -7.00 -9.11
C ILE A 163 -6.21 -7.98 -10.01
N THR A 164 -4.87 -7.95 -9.96
CA THR A 164 -4.03 -8.84 -10.78
C THR A 164 -4.26 -10.30 -10.40
N LEU A 165 -4.28 -10.63 -9.11
CA LEU A 165 -4.51 -12.00 -8.66
C LEU A 165 -5.93 -12.47 -8.92
N THR A 166 -6.94 -11.64 -8.66
CA THR A 166 -8.34 -11.96 -8.98
C THR A 166 -8.49 -12.28 -10.45
N THR A 167 -7.90 -11.47 -11.34
CA THR A 167 -7.96 -11.68 -12.80
C THR A 167 -7.27 -12.97 -13.20
N PHE A 168 -6.06 -13.22 -12.69
CA PHE A 168 -5.31 -14.44 -13.01
C PHE A 168 -6.00 -15.70 -12.49
N SER A 169 -6.51 -15.67 -11.25
CA SER A 169 -7.31 -16.75 -10.67
C SER A 169 -8.58 -17.00 -11.47
N ALA A 170 -9.27 -15.95 -11.94
CA ALA A 170 -10.48 -16.08 -12.72
C ALA A 170 -10.22 -16.76 -14.08
N ILE A 171 -9.10 -16.42 -14.74
CA ILE A 171 -8.68 -17.08 -15.99
C ILE A 171 -8.41 -18.57 -15.74
N ILE A 172 -7.71 -18.92 -14.66
CA ILE A 172 -7.43 -20.32 -14.30
C ILE A 172 -8.74 -21.07 -14.00
N ALA A 173 -9.60 -20.48 -13.16
CA ALA A 173 -10.88 -21.08 -12.77
C ALA A 173 -11.77 -21.30 -14.00
N GLY A 174 -11.93 -20.29 -14.86
CA GLY A 174 -12.70 -20.39 -16.10
C GLY A 174 -12.16 -21.45 -17.05
N SER A 175 -10.83 -21.54 -17.20
CA SER A 175 -10.19 -22.59 -18.00
C SER A 175 -10.46 -23.98 -17.44
N CYS A 176 -10.42 -24.16 -16.12
CA CYS A 176 -10.72 -25.43 -15.48
C CYS A 176 -12.20 -25.81 -15.65
N VAL A 177 -13.13 -24.87 -15.48
CA VAL A 177 -14.57 -25.09 -15.70
C VAL A 177 -14.85 -25.54 -17.13
N LEU A 178 -14.19 -24.94 -18.14
CA LEU A 178 -14.33 -25.36 -19.54
C LEU A 178 -13.85 -26.80 -19.76
N LEU A 179 -12.71 -27.17 -19.17
CA LEU A 179 -12.19 -28.55 -19.24
C LEU A 179 -13.14 -29.54 -18.56
N ILE A 180 -13.63 -29.20 -17.36
CA ILE A 180 -14.59 -30.03 -16.60
C ILE A 180 -15.89 -30.18 -17.39
N SER A 181 -16.40 -29.12 -17.99
CA SER A 181 -17.62 -29.13 -18.81
C SER A 181 -17.48 -30.05 -20.03
N ARG A 182 -16.32 -30.03 -20.70
CA ARG A 182 -16.07 -30.86 -21.89
C ARG A 182 -15.85 -32.34 -21.56
N ALA A 183 -15.08 -32.65 -20.52
CA ALA A 183 -14.72 -34.03 -20.19
C ALA A 183 -15.74 -34.73 -19.28
N GLY A 184 -16.52 -33.96 -18.52
CA GLY A 184 -17.39 -34.44 -17.45
C GLY A 184 -16.63 -34.65 -16.13
N TRP A 185 -17.32 -34.43 -15.01
CA TRP A 185 -16.76 -34.50 -13.65
C TRP A 185 -16.13 -35.85 -13.30
N GLN A 186 -16.70 -36.95 -13.80
CA GLN A 186 -16.24 -38.31 -13.47
C GLN A 186 -14.95 -38.71 -14.18
N ARG A 187 -14.66 -38.09 -15.34
CA ARG A 187 -13.57 -38.51 -16.23
C ARG A 187 -12.34 -37.60 -16.14
N ILE A 188 -12.49 -36.42 -15.54
CA ILE A 188 -11.42 -35.46 -15.47
C ILE A 188 -10.47 -35.75 -14.30
N ASN A 189 -9.20 -35.37 -14.47
CA ASN A 189 -8.19 -35.53 -13.43
C ASN A 189 -8.56 -34.70 -12.19
N ASN A 190 -8.51 -35.32 -11.01
CA ASN A 190 -8.75 -34.68 -9.71
C ASN A 190 -7.92 -33.40 -9.51
N LEU A 191 -6.73 -33.30 -10.08
CA LEU A 191 -5.91 -32.10 -10.04
C LEU A 191 -6.62 -30.88 -10.65
N VAL A 192 -7.33 -31.05 -11.76
CA VAL A 192 -8.07 -29.97 -12.42
C VAL A 192 -9.23 -29.50 -11.55
N ILE A 193 -9.91 -30.44 -10.87
CA ILE A 193 -11.00 -30.13 -9.93
C ILE A 193 -10.44 -29.30 -8.76
N HIS A 194 -9.34 -29.73 -8.15
CA HIS A 194 -8.72 -29.00 -7.04
C HIS A 194 -8.23 -27.62 -7.44
N LEU A 195 -7.60 -27.50 -8.62
CA LEU A 195 -7.17 -26.21 -9.15
C LEU A 195 -8.37 -25.30 -9.39
N CYS A 196 -9.49 -25.83 -9.90
CA CYS A 196 -10.72 -25.09 -10.08
C CYS A 196 -11.27 -24.56 -8.75
N ILE A 197 -11.39 -25.43 -7.73
CA ILE A 197 -11.93 -25.04 -6.42
C ILE A 197 -11.01 -24.00 -5.76
N PHE A 198 -9.71 -24.25 -5.74
CA PHE A 198 -8.73 -23.35 -5.15
C PHE A 198 -8.71 -21.98 -5.84
N SER A 199 -8.66 -21.95 -7.17
CA SER A 199 -8.65 -20.69 -7.94
C SER A 199 -9.95 -19.90 -7.75
N SER A 200 -11.12 -20.55 -7.73
CA SER A 200 -12.39 -19.91 -7.39
C SER A 200 -12.37 -19.29 -5.99
N GLY A 201 -11.82 -20.01 -4.99
CA GLY A 201 -11.63 -19.46 -3.64
C GLY A 201 -10.73 -18.23 -3.62
N CYS A 202 -9.63 -18.23 -4.40
CA CYS A 202 -8.77 -17.06 -4.55
C CYS A 202 -9.50 -15.87 -5.21
N VAL A 203 -10.33 -16.11 -6.24
CA VAL A 203 -11.13 -15.04 -6.87
C VAL A 203 -12.00 -14.34 -5.83
N ILE A 204 -12.74 -15.12 -5.02
CA ILE A 204 -13.61 -14.60 -3.97
C ILE A 204 -12.77 -13.83 -2.94
N LEU A 205 -11.72 -14.45 -2.40
CA LEU A 205 -10.88 -13.86 -1.37
C LEU A 205 -10.29 -12.52 -1.79
N PHE A 206 -9.62 -12.45 -2.93
CA PHE A 206 -8.94 -11.23 -3.36
C PHE A 206 -9.95 -10.15 -3.80
N SER A 207 -11.03 -10.54 -4.49
CA SER A 207 -12.12 -9.62 -4.83
C SER A 207 -12.74 -8.98 -3.59
N ASP A 208 -13.09 -9.79 -2.59
CA ASP A 208 -13.74 -9.30 -1.36
C ASP A 208 -12.76 -8.48 -0.50
N ILE A 209 -11.49 -8.86 -0.39
CA ILE A 209 -10.48 -8.02 0.30
C ILE A 209 -10.42 -6.62 -0.34
N SER A 210 -10.40 -6.54 -1.67
CA SER A 210 -10.37 -5.25 -2.37
C SER A 210 -11.65 -4.43 -2.13
N GLY A 211 -12.81 -5.11 -2.08
CA GLY A 211 -14.11 -4.50 -1.81
C GLY A 211 -14.26 -4.00 -0.37
N ILE A 212 -13.95 -4.82 0.63
CA ILE A 212 -14.04 -4.47 2.06
C ILE A 212 -13.22 -3.22 2.37
N PHE A 213 -11.96 -3.21 1.92
CA PHE A 213 -11.05 -2.11 2.19
C PHE A 213 -11.14 -0.97 1.18
N GLN A 214 -12.05 -1.06 0.19
CA GLN A 214 -12.26 -0.05 -0.86
C GLN A 214 -10.97 0.61 -1.34
N TYR A 215 -9.96 -0.20 -1.69
CA TYR A 215 -8.59 0.32 -1.85
C TYR A 215 -8.48 1.44 -2.90
N ASP A 216 -9.31 1.39 -3.95
CA ASP A 216 -9.36 2.44 -4.98
C ASP A 216 -9.92 3.76 -4.43
N LEU A 217 -11.05 3.74 -3.72
CA LEU A 217 -11.63 4.94 -3.12
C LEU A 217 -10.69 5.55 -2.07
N ASN A 218 -10.08 4.70 -1.25
CA ASN A 218 -9.09 5.13 -0.26
C ASN A 218 -7.86 5.75 -0.91
N TYR A 219 -7.37 5.17 -2.01
CA TYR A 219 -6.29 5.76 -2.79
C TYR A 219 -6.69 7.15 -3.33
N GLN A 220 -7.87 7.29 -3.95
CA GLN A 220 -8.35 8.56 -4.50
C GLN A 220 -8.51 9.63 -3.41
N ASN A 221 -9.09 9.28 -2.27
CA ASN A 221 -9.27 10.21 -1.16
C ASN A 221 -7.93 10.69 -0.59
N VAL A 222 -6.97 9.78 -0.37
CA VAL A 222 -5.62 10.14 0.09
C VAL A 222 -4.89 10.97 -0.96
N ALA A 223 -5.03 10.64 -2.25
CA ALA A 223 -4.41 11.39 -3.34
C ALA A 223 -4.93 12.82 -3.42
N ASN A 224 -6.23 13.03 -3.22
CA ASN A 224 -6.84 14.37 -3.16
C ASN A 224 -6.27 15.18 -1.99
N ILE A 225 -6.23 14.61 -0.79
CA ILE A 225 -5.67 15.30 0.39
C ILE A 225 -4.17 15.58 0.22
N TYR A 226 -3.42 14.66 -0.40
CA TYR A 226 -2.02 14.86 -0.75
C TYR A 226 -1.86 16.06 -1.70
N GLY A 227 -2.70 16.15 -2.73
CA GLY A 227 -2.73 17.28 -3.67
C GLY A 227 -3.07 18.62 -3.00
N GLU A 228 -4.04 18.63 -2.07
CA GLU A 228 -4.38 19.82 -1.29
C GLU A 228 -3.19 20.30 -0.42
N HIS A 229 -2.50 19.38 0.26
CA HIS A 229 -1.31 19.72 1.04
C HIS A 229 -0.14 20.21 0.16
N MET A 230 0.03 19.61 -1.03
CA MET A 230 1.07 20.04 -1.96
C MET A 230 0.79 21.46 -2.49
N THR A 231 -0.48 21.76 -2.74
CA THR A 231 -0.94 23.11 -3.12
C THR A 231 -0.66 24.11 -2.00
N LEU A 232 -0.98 23.76 -0.74
CA LEU A 232 -0.69 24.60 0.42
C LEU A 232 0.82 24.85 0.59
N LYS A 233 1.64 23.81 0.42
CA LYS A 233 3.10 23.92 0.44
C LYS A 233 3.62 24.88 -0.64
N ASN A 234 3.08 24.78 -1.85
CA ASN A 234 3.43 25.68 -2.95
C ASN A 234 2.95 27.11 -2.71
N ALA A 235 1.82 27.31 -2.04
CA ALA A 235 1.35 28.63 -1.62
C ALA A 235 2.34 29.27 -0.62
N ILE A 236 2.82 28.52 0.38
CA ILE A 236 3.85 29.00 1.34
C ILE A 236 5.13 29.39 0.59
N ARG A 237 5.59 28.54 -0.34
CA ARG A 237 6.77 28.84 -1.17
C ARG A 237 6.57 30.11 -2.02
N SER A 238 5.42 30.24 -2.64
CA SER A 238 5.07 31.41 -3.49
C SER A 238 5.00 32.69 -2.66
N PHE A 239 4.46 32.62 -1.45
CA PHE A 239 4.43 33.72 -0.50
C PHE A 239 5.84 34.18 -0.15
N PHE A 240 6.77 33.26 0.13
CA PHE A 240 8.17 33.62 0.41
C PHE A 240 8.93 34.18 -0.79
N ALA A 241 8.51 33.83 -2.01
CA ALA A 241 9.13 34.31 -3.24
C ALA A 241 8.57 35.66 -3.70
N THR A 242 7.27 35.90 -3.53
CA THR A 242 6.56 37.02 -4.17
C THR A 242 5.83 37.96 -3.21
N GLY A 243 5.63 37.59 -1.95
CA GLY A 243 4.78 38.36 -1.01
C GLY A 243 3.27 38.16 -1.23
N GLY A 244 2.89 37.22 -2.09
CA GLY A 244 1.50 36.83 -2.31
C GLY A 244 1.39 35.37 -2.74
N PHE A 245 0.18 34.88 -2.92
CA PHE A 245 -0.05 33.51 -3.34
C PHE A 245 -1.27 33.40 -4.26
N LEU A 246 -1.33 32.30 -5.02
CA LEU A 246 -2.47 31.99 -5.88
C LEU A 246 -3.52 31.24 -5.06
N GLN A 247 -4.73 31.79 -5.00
CA GLN A 247 -5.88 31.14 -4.37
C GLN A 247 -6.96 30.87 -5.42
N GLU A 248 -7.51 29.65 -5.41
CA GLU A 248 -8.69 29.34 -6.20
C GLU A 248 -9.95 29.89 -5.54
N ASN A 249 -10.76 30.62 -6.30
CA ASN A 249 -12.05 31.12 -5.85
C ASN A 249 -13.07 29.99 -5.84
N PRO A 250 -13.67 29.65 -4.68
CA PRO A 250 -14.59 28.52 -4.58
C PRO A 250 -15.89 28.68 -5.39
N ASN A 251 -16.26 29.92 -5.73
CA ASN A 251 -17.51 30.19 -6.46
C ASN A 251 -17.33 30.19 -7.98
N THR A 252 -16.13 30.51 -8.47
CA THR A 252 -15.87 30.65 -9.91
C THR A 252 -14.89 29.63 -10.46
N GLY A 253 -14.11 28.94 -9.60
CA GLY A 253 -13.01 28.07 -10.01
C GLY A 253 -11.81 28.82 -10.59
N GLU A 254 -11.84 30.15 -10.59
CA GLU A 254 -10.74 30.96 -11.13
C GLU A 254 -9.63 31.12 -10.09
N THR A 255 -8.39 30.98 -10.54
CA THR A 255 -7.21 31.22 -9.70
C THR A 255 -6.90 32.72 -9.66
N GLN A 256 -6.95 33.32 -8.49
CA GLN A 256 -6.67 34.74 -8.27
C GLN A 256 -5.37 34.90 -7.47
N TYR A 257 -4.51 35.82 -7.90
CA TYR A 257 -3.36 36.22 -7.11
C TYR A 257 -3.81 37.13 -5.97
N ILE A 258 -3.48 36.74 -4.74
CA ILE A 258 -3.74 37.54 -3.55
C ILE A 258 -2.41 38.07 -3.06
N GLU A 259 -2.20 39.36 -3.27
CA GLU A 259 -1.10 40.09 -2.64
C GLU A 259 -1.42 40.26 -1.16
N LEU A 260 -0.54 39.74 -0.30
CA LEU A 260 -0.70 39.84 1.15
C LEU A 260 0.49 40.58 1.71
N GLN A 261 0.30 41.87 1.94
CA GLN A 261 1.29 42.66 2.67
C GLN A 261 1.40 42.24 4.15
N ASP A 262 0.41 41.51 4.69
CA ASP A 262 0.40 41.06 6.08
C ASP A 262 0.61 39.54 6.22
N THR A 263 1.79 39.17 6.73
CA THR A 263 2.18 37.79 7.05
C THR A 263 1.21 37.11 8.01
N ASN A 264 0.62 37.84 8.96
CA ASN A 264 -0.32 37.25 9.93
C ASN A 264 -1.59 36.73 9.26
N ARG A 265 -2.10 37.46 8.27
CA ARG A 265 -3.26 37.02 7.50
C ARG A 265 -2.94 35.77 6.68
N PHE A 266 -1.71 35.66 6.17
CA PHE A 266 -1.26 34.44 5.50
C PHE A 266 -1.13 33.25 6.47
N ILE A 267 -0.55 33.46 7.66
CA ILE A 267 -0.47 32.43 8.71
C ILE A 267 -1.85 31.89 9.06
N TYR A 268 -2.83 32.79 9.23
CA TYR A 268 -4.20 32.40 9.52
C TYR A 268 -4.85 31.59 8.38
N TYR A 269 -4.60 31.97 7.13
CA TYR A 269 -4.99 31.17 5.98
C TYR A 269 -4.39 29.76 6.02
N VAL A 270 -3.10 29.64 6.32
CA VAL A 270 -2.42 28.33 6.44
C VAL A 270 -3.03 27.50 7.58
N ASP A 271 -3.29 28.11 8.74
CA ASP A 271 -3.92 27.43 9.88
C ASP A 271 -5.33 26.92 9.52
N GLN A 272 -6.14 27.72 8.81
CA GLN A 272 -7.46 27.31 8.35
C GLN A 272 -7.38 26.11 7.40
N GLN A 273 -6.46 26.13 6.43
CA GLN A 273 -6.28 25.00 5.51
C GLN A 273 -5.79 23.75 6.24
N LEU A 274 -4.81 23.88 7.14
CA LEU A 274 -4.32 22.76 7.95
C LEU A 274 -5.39 22.13 8.85
N THR A 275 -6.36 22.92 9.29
CA THR A 275 -7.50 22.47 10.08
C THR A 275 -8.48 21.68 9.22
N LYS A 276 -8.77 22.16 8.00
CA LYS A 276 -9.63 21.46 7.03
C LYS A 276 -9.12 20.04 6.74
N PHE A 277 -7.80 19.86 6.67
CA PHE A 277 -7.19 18.59 6.26
C PHE A 277 -6.90 17.60 7.40
N ASN A 278 -7.38 17.84 8.63
CA ASN A 278 -7.09 16.97 9.77
C ASN A 278 -7.90 15.64 9.78
N GLN A 279 -8.45 15.24 8.64
CA GLN A 279 -9.24 14.02 8.51
C GLN A 279 -8.37 12.88 7.99
N ILE A 280 -8.55 11.68 8.57
CA ILE A 280 -7.96 10.45 8.05
C ILE A 280 -8.99 9.84 7.10
N PRO A 281 -8.78 9.88 5.77
CA PRO A 281 -9.72 9.27 4.84
C PRO A 281 -9.56 7.75 4.90
N LEU A 282 -10.47 7.10 5.61
CA LEU A 282 -10.58 5.64 5.61
C LEU A 282 -12.03 5.25 5.37
N ALA A 283 -12.31 4.80 4.15
CA ALA A 283 -13.55 4.17 3.78
C ALA A 283 -13.44 2.66 4.02
N ILE A 284 -14.47 2.08 4.65
CA ILE A 284 -14.65 0.64 4.83
C ILE A 284 -16.06 0.32 4.36
N ASP A 285 -16.21 -0.70 3.52
CA ASP A 285 -17.53 -1.20 3.15
C ASP A 285 -18.08 -2.16 4.21
N ASN A 286 -18.88 -1.63 5.13
CA ASN A 286 -19.53 -2.45 6.16
C ASN A 286 -20.50 -3.48 5.56
N SER A 287 -21.11 -3.19 4.41
CA SER A 287 -22.06 -4.12 3.78
C SER A 287 -21.37 -5.35 3.20
N THR A 288 -20.21 -5.16 2.55
CA THR A 288 -19.38 -6.26 2.08
C THR A 288 -18.78 -7.03 3.26
N LEU A 289 -18.38 -6.34 4.33
CA LEU A 289 -17.90 -6.98 5.55
C LEU A 289 -18.97 -7.89 6.18
N GLU A 290 -20.19 -7.38 6.36
CA GLU A 290 -21.33 -8.17 6.87
C GLU A 290 -21.62 -9.38 5.98
N ARG A 291 -21.59 -9.21 4.65
CA ARG A 291 -21.76 -10.32 3.70
C ARG A 291 -20.69 -11.40 3.90
N VAL A 292 -19.42 -11.02 4.03
CA VAL A 292 -18.32 -11.96 4.23
C VAL A 292 -18.46 -12.69 5.57
N VAL A 293 -18.75 -11.95 6.65
CA VAL A 293 -19.00 -12.54 7.97
C VAL A 293 -20.17 -13.54 7.93
N ASN A 294 -21.28 -13.17 7.29
CA ASN A 294 -22.43 -14.05 7.15
C ASN A 294 -22.13 -15.29 6.28
N SER A 295 -21.31 -15.14 5.22
CA SER A 295 -20.89 -16.27 4.39
C SER A 295 -19.95 -17.24 5.11
N ALA A 296 -19.10 -16.73 6.01
CA ALA A 296 -18.26 -17.56 6.87
C ALA A 296 -19.12 -18.37 7.86
N ASN A 297 -20.11 -17.73 8.48
CA ASN A 297 -21.06 -18.41 9.39
C ASN A 297 -21.94 -19.45 8.68
N LEU A 298 -22.26 -19.24 7.39
CA LEU A 298 -22.98 -20.24 6.59
C LEU A 298 -22.11 -21.48 6.31
N GLY A 299 -20.80 -21.31 6.20
CA GLY A 299 -19.83 -22.41 6.12
C GLY A 299 -19.87 -23.31 7.34
N ASP A 300 -19.96 -22.73 8.54
CA ASP A 300 -20.10 -23.48 9.79
C ASP A 300 -21.43 -24.26 9.83
N GLN A 301 -22.53 -23.66 9.38
CA GLN A 301 -23.84 -24.33 9.30
C GLN A 301 -23.91 -25.46 8.25
N LEU A 302 -23.14 -25.33 7.16
CA LEU A 302 -23.02 -26.39 6.14
C LEU A 302 -22.09 -27.52 6.62
N GLY A 303 -21.05 -27.22 7.41
CA GLY A 303 -20.17 -28.21 8.03
C GLY A 303 -20.94 -29.19 8.92
N ASP A 304 -21.90 -28.70 9.70
CA ASP A 304 -22.77 -29.53 10.55
C ASP A 304 -23.77 -30.39 9.77
N ARG A 305 -24.06 -30.05 8.50
CA ARG A 305 -24.99 -30.79 7.63
C ARG A 305 -24.32 -31.78 6.69
N ILE A 306 -23.02 -31.64 6.45
CA ILE A 306 -22.21 -32.61 5.68
C ILE A 306 -21.62 -33.62 6.67
N SER A 307 -22.49 -34.29 7.43
CA SER A 307 -22.18 -35.60 8.01
C SER A 307 -22.20 -36.60 6.85
N PHE A 308 -21.03 -37.06 6.41
CA PHE A 308 -20.98 -38.21 5.54
C PHE A 308 -21.48 -39.40 6.36
N ASP A 309 -22.71 -39.84 6.11
CA ASP A 309 -23.19 -41.14 6.58
C ASP A 309 -22.25 -42.20 6.01
N VAL A 310 -21.26 -42.59 6.81
CA VAL A 310 -20.42 -43.75 6.54
C VAL A 310 -21.36 -44.94 6.64
N PRO A 311 -21.61 -45.69 5.54
CA PRO A 311 -22.49 -46.85 5.61
C PRO A 311 -21.91 -47.82 6.63
N GLU A 312 -22.70 -48.11 7.66
CA GLU A 312 -22.38 -49.04 8.73
C GLU A 312 -22.01 -50.39 8.10
N SER A 313 -20.72 -50.74 8.16
CA SER A 313 -20.22 -51.98 7.58
C SER A 313 -20.95 -53.16 8.21
N ALA A 314 -21.56 -53.99 7.36
CA ALA A 314 -22.24 -55.23 7.71
C ALA A 314 -21.45 -56.02 8.77
N LYS A 315 -22.00 -56.07 9.99
CA LYS A 315 -21.51 -56.97 11.03
C LYS A 315 -21.69 -58.40 10.56
N GLU A 316 -20.56 -59.11 10.57
CA GLU A 316 -20.46 -60.55 10.34
C GLU A 316 -21.47 -61.31 11.20
N ILE A 317 -22.18 -62.25 10.56
CA ILE A 317 -23.04 -63.24 11.22
C ILE A 317 -22.10 -64.33 11.75
N PRO A 318 -22.05 -64.61 13.08
CA PRO A 318 -21.32 -65.75 13.58
C PRO A 318 -22.08 -67.04 13.25
N GLN A 319 -21.36 -68.05 12.73
CA GLN A 319 -21.81 -69.44 12.69
C GLN A 319 -21.65 -70.11 14.05
#